data_AF-A0A2A4YI22-F1
#
_entry.id   AF-A0A2A4YI22-F1
#
_cell.length_a   1.000
_cell.length_b   1.000
_cell.length_c   1.000
_cell.angle_alpha   90.00
_cell.angle_beta   90.00
_cell.angle_gamma   90.00
#
_symmetry.space_group_name_H-M   'P 1'
#
loop_
_entity.id
_entity.type
_entity.pdbx_description
1 polymer ?
#
loop_
_entity_poly.entity_id
_entity_poly.type
_entity_poly.pdbx_seq_one_letter_code
_entity_poly.pdbx_strand_id
1 'polypeptide(L)'
;MKTLKLTLAIAAITLSSVICQAQKQGNQNKKHDKIAQKLNLNPEQTEKLKVIREIQKTENKALQEKMKPLKAELKTLKAEKKTLNETKMKEIESILTPEQFIKFKEMKKHRKDRMKEKRSDY
;
A
#
# COMPACT_ATOMS: atom_id res chain seq x y z
N MET A 1 -32.78 52.39 -39.58
CA MET A 1 -33.16 50.97 -39.56
C MET A 1 -32.84 50.40 -38.17
N LYS A 2 -33.87 49.85 -37.53
CA LYS A 2 -33.87 48.91 -36.39
C LYS A 2 -33.04 49.27 -35.14
N THR A 3 -33.77 49.81 -34.17
CA THR A 3 -33.53 49.76 -32.73
C THR A 3 -33.20 48.35 -32.22
N LEU A 4 -32.37 48.24 -31.18
CA LEU A 4 -32.64 47.42 -29.98
C LEU A 4 -31.56 47.68 -28.91
N LYS A 5 -31.99 48.30 -27.80
CA LYS A 5 -31.28 48.28 -26.52
C LYS A 5 -31.42 46.87 -25.94
N LEU A 6 -30.34 46.29 -25.40
CA LEU A 6 -30.46 45.24 -24.39
C LEU A 6 -29.30 45.30 -23.40
N THR A 7 -29.48 46.14 -22.38
CA THR A 7 -28.89 45.92 -21.06
C THR A 7 -29.46 44.63 -20.49
N LEU A 8 -28.63 43.64 -20.18
CA LEU A 8 -28.93 42.68 -19.11
C LEU A 8 -27.64 42.35 -18.37
N ALA A 9 -27.48 42.98 -17.20
CA ALA A 9 -26.69 42.44 -16.12
C ALA A 9 -27.33 41.10 -15.71
N ILE A 10 -26.62 40.01 -15.96
CA ILE A 10 -26.87 38.70 -15.34
C ILE A 10 -25.61 38.44 -14.51
N ALA A 11 -25.66 38.86 -13.26
CA ALA A 11 -26.06 38.01 -12.14
C ALA A 11 -24.92 37.08 -11.74
N ALA A 12 -24.45 37.30 -10.52
CA ALA A 12 -23.51 36.49 -9.79
C ALA A 12 -23.72 34.99 -10.05
N ILE A 13 -22.76 34.37 -10.76
CA ILE A 13 -22.41 32.99 -10.47
C ILE A 13 -21.22 33.08 -9.51
N THR A 14 -21.63 33.14 -8.26
CA THR A 14 -20.83 33.02 -7.07
C THR A 14 -19.80 31.90 -7.18
N LEU A 15 -18.64 32.17 -6.59
CA LEU A 15 -17.71 31.19 -6.05
C LEU A 15 -18.45 29.97 -5.51
N SER A 16 -18.04 28.75 -5.90
CA SER A 16 -18.02 27.52 -5.08
C SER A 16 -17.87 26.28 -5.96
N SER A 17 -16.65 25.86 -6.24
CA SER A 17 -16.36 24.46 -6.64
C SER A 17 -15.09 23.93 -5.99
N VAL A 18 -14.75 24.46 -4.81
CA VAL A 18 -13.75 23.87 -3.94
C VAL A 18 -14.45 23.55 -2.63
N ILE A 19 -14.14 22.36 -2.13
CA ILE A 19 -14.55 21.76 -0.85
C ILE A 19 -15.83 20.92 -0.92
N CYS A 20 -15.64 19.60 -1.13
CA CYS A 20 -15.82 18.67 -0.01
C CYS A 20 -15.09 17.34 -0.26
N GLN A 21 -13.76 17.33 -0.14
CA GLN A 21 -13.07 16.11 0.29
C GLN A 21 -12.79 16.23 1.79
N ALA A 22 -13.78 15.97 2.63
CA ALA A 22 -13.56 15.99 4.08
C ALA A 22 -14.50 15.07 4.85
N GLN A 23 -14.66 13.80 4.44
CA GLN A 23 -15.27 12.79 5.30
C GLN A 23 -14.56 11.45 5.23
N LYS A 24 -13.31 11.39 5.71
CA LYS A 24 -12.72 10.22 6.40
C LYS A 24 -11.61 10.70 7.35
N GLN A 25 -11.94 11.55 8.31
CA GLN A 25 -10.98 12.11 9.27
C GLN A 25 -11.26 11.70 10.72
N GLY A 26 -11.83 10.52 10.94
CA GLY A 26 -12.20 10.05 12.28
C GLY A 26 -11.11 9.29 13.04
N ASN A 27 -10.15 8.66 12.35
CA ASN A 27 -9.25 7.68 12.97
C ASN A 27 -7.75 8.04 12.93
N GLN A 28 -7.33 8.95 12.05
CA GLN A 28 -5.92 9.39 12.01
C GLN A 28 -5.61 10.40 13.13
N ASN A 29 -6.52 11.32 13.44
CA ASN A 29 -6.35 12.34 14.49
C ASN A 29 -5.97 11.73 15.85
N LYS A 30 -6.62 10.62 16.25
CA LYS A 30 -6.36 9.97 17.55
C LYS A 30 -4.92 9.48 17.74
N LYS A 31 -4.18 9.15 16.67
CA LYS A 31 -2.77 8.74 16.78
C LYS A 31 -1.84 9.95 16.82
N HIS A 32 -2.22 11.03 16.17
CA HIS A 32 -1.43 12.27 16.13
C HIS A 32 -1.45 12.99 17.46
N ASP A 33 -2.61 13.06 18.10
CA ASP A 33 -2.77 13.69 19.40
C ASP A 33 -1.93 12.95 20.45
N LYS A 34 -1.83 11.63 20.35
CA LYS A 34 -0.98 10.81 21.24
C LYS A 34 0.52 11.09 21.07
N ILE A 35 0.99 11.36 19.85
CA ILE A 35 2.41 11.68 19.62
C ILE A 35 2.72 13.09 20.12
N ALA A 36 1.85 14.06 19.81
CA ALA A 36 2.03 15.43 20.28
C ALA A 36 2.01 15.50 21.80
N GLN A 37 1.09 14.77 22.46
CA GLN A 37 1.03 14.67 23.92
C GLN A 37 2.26 13.96 24.51
N LYS A 38 2.67 12.80 23.96
CA LYS A 38 3.84 12.07 24.47
C LYS A 38 5.15 12.83 24.36
N LEU A 39 5.26 13.70 23.36
CA LEU A 39 6.45 14.51 23.11
C LEU A 39 6.33 15.94 23.66
N ASN A 40 5.22 16.26 24.34
CA ASN A 40 4.92 17.60 24.87
C ASN A 40 5.15 18.71 23.81
N LEU A 41 4.68 18.47 22.58
CA LEU A 41 4.87 19.44 21.49
C LEU A 41 4.08 20.71 21.76
N ASN A 42 4.70 21.86 21.50
CA ASN A 42 4.00 23.13 21.54
C ASN A 42 3.07 23.30 20.31
N PRO A 43 2.20 24.33 20.29
CA PRO A 43 1.27 24.55 19.18
C PRO A 43 1.95 24.70 17.82
N GLU A 44 3.08 25.41 17.76
CA GLU A 44 3.82 25.67 16.52
C GLU A 44 4.46 24.37 15.97
N GLN A 45 5.06 23.56 16.82
CA GLN A 45 5.63 22.26 16.48
C GLN A 45 4.55 21.29 16.00
N THR A 46 3.39 21.30 16.66
CA THR A 46 2.24 20.47 16.28
C THR A 46 1.74 20.83 14.89
N GLU A 47 1.69 22.12 14.56
CA GLU A 47 1.24 22.58 13.24
C GLU A 47 2.25 22.23 12.14
N LYS A 48 3.55 22.44 12.36
CA LYS A 48 4.62 21.99 11.44
C LYS A 48 4.53 20.49 11.17
N LEU A 49 4.27 19.70 12.20
CA LEU A 49 4.14 18.24 12.08
C LEU A 49 2.90 17.81 11.29
N LYS A 50 1.79 18.55 11.37
CA LYS A 50 0.61 18.29 10.51
C LYS A 50 0.96 18.54 9.03
N VAL A 51 1.64 19.65 8.73
CA VAL A 51 2.05 19.98 7.36
C VAL A 51 2.94 18.89 6.76
N ILE A 52 3.99 18.46 7.49
CA ILE A 52 4.88 17.37 7.06
C ILE A 52 4.08 16.10 6.72
N ARG A 53 3.09 15.75 7.55
CA ARG A 53 2.28 14.55 7.34
C ARG A 53 1.38 14.64 6.13
N GLU A 54 0.74 15.78 5.88
CA GLU A 54 -0.10 15.94 4.69
C GLU A 54 0.74 15.87 3.39
N ILE A 55 1.97 16.41 3.42
CA ILE A 55 2.95 16.23 2.34
C ILE A 55 3.28 14.74 2.16
N GLN A 56 3.73 14.07 3.22
CA GLN A 56 4.08 12.65 3.19
C GLN A 56 2.92 11.74 2.78
N LYS A 57 1.68 12.09 3.17
CA LYS A 57 0.47 11.34 2.78
C LYS A 57 0.23 11.44 1.29
N THR A 58 0.46 12.60 0.70
CA THR A 58 0.35 12.81 -0.75
C THR A 58 1.42 12.03 -1.49
N GLU A 59 2.67 12.10 -1.04
CA GLU A 59 3.79 11.32 -1.60
C GLU A 59 3.57 9.81 -1.47
N ASN A 60 3.10 9.36 -0.30
CA ASN A 60 2.78 7.95 -0.07
C ASN A 60 1.65 7.44 -0.96
N LYS A 61 0.63 8.25 -1.22
CA LYS A 61 -0.42 7.91 -2.20
C LYS A 61 0.19 7.75 -3.59
N ALA A 62 1.02 8.70 -4.03
CA ALA A 62 1.69 8.61 -5.33
C ALA A 62 2.58 7.37 -5.43
N LEU A 63 3.32 7.03 -4.36
CA LEU A 63 4.12 5.81 -4.30
C LEU A 63 3.25 4.55 -4.34
N GLN A 64 2.12 4.54 -3.64
CA GLN A 64 1.18 3.42 -3.67
C GLN A 64 0.62 3.18 -5.07
N GLU A 65 0.26 4.24 -5.81
CA GLU A 65 -0.18 4.12 -7.20
C GLU A 65 0.93 3.53 -8.09
N LYS A 66 2.18 3.99 -7.96
CA LYS A 66 3.35 3.41 -8.66
C LYS A 66 3.57 1.93 -8.32
N MET A 67 3.28 1.53 -7.07
CA MET A 67 3.45 0.16 -6.60
C MET A 67 2.32 -0.79 -7.00
N LYS A 68 1.13 -0.30 -7.36
CA LYS A 68 -0.01 -1.16 -7.78
C LYS A 68 0.34 -2.09 -8.94
N PRO A 69 0.87 -1.63 -10.09
CA PRO A 69 1.22 -2.51 -11.19
C PRO A 69 2.31 -3.51 -10.78
N LEU A 70 3.33 -3.07 -10.05
CA LEU A 70 4.41 -3.93 -9.56
C LEU A 70 3.90 -5.04 -8.63
N LYS A 71 2.88 -4.76 -7.81
CA LYS A 71 2.24 -5.79 -6.97
C LYS A 71 1.48 -6.82 -7.78
N ALA A 72 0.83 -6.40 -8.88
CA ALA A 72 0.15 -7.32 -9.78
C ALA A 72 1.16 -8.24 -10.48
N GLU A 73 2.25 -7.68 -11.00
CA GLU A 73 3.36 -8.43 -11.59
C GLU A 73 4.05 -9.35 -10.57
N LEU A 74 4.27 -8.90 -9.35
CA LEU A 74 4.82 -9.76 -8.29
C LEU A 74 3.91 -10.95 -8.00
N LYS A 75 2.58 -10.78 -8.10
CA LYS A 75 1.62 -11.85 -7.92
C LYS A 75 1.69 -12.87 -9.07
N THR A 76 1.85 -12.43 -10.32
CA THR A 76 2.00 -13.32 -11.47
C THR A 76 3.31 -14.10 -11.38
N LEU A 77 4.44 -13.43 -11.12
CA LEU A 77 5.74 -14.08 -10.93
C LEU A 77 5.73 -15.09 -9.78
N LYS A 78 4.99 -14.81 -8.69
CA LYS A 78 4.84 -15.75 -7.59
C LYS A 78 4.05 -17.01 -8.01
N ALA A 79 3.05 -16.86 -8.87
CA ALA A 79 2.29 -17.99 -9.41
C ALA A 79 3.16 -18.83 -10.35
N GLU A 80 3.88 -18.20 -11.28
CA GLU A 80 4.81 -18.89 -12.18
C GLU A 80 5.89 -19.67 -11.41
N LYS A 81 6.47 -19.03 -10.39
CA LYS A 81 7.44 -19.68 -9.50
C LYS A 81 6.82 -20.88 -8.76
N LYS A 82 5.53 -20.83 -8.40
CA LYS A 82 4.84 -21.97 -7.78
C LYS A 82 4.74 -23.13 -8.78
N THR A 83 4.27 -22.85 -9.99
CA THR A 83 4.16 -23.83 -11.07
C THR A 83 5.52 -24.47 -11.39
N LEU A 84 6.57 -23.66 -11.56
CA LEU A 84 7.92 -24.16 -11.80
C LEU A 84 8.41 -25.09 -10.67
N ASN A 85 8.10 -24.75 -9.41
CA ASN A 85 8.45 -25.60 -8.29
C ASN A 85 7.66 -26.91 -8.26
N GLU A 86 6.39 -26.90 -8.68
CA GLU A 86 5.56 -28.10 -8.78
C GLU A 86 6.06 -29.02 -9.90
N THR A 87 6.36 -28.48 -11.09
CA THR A 87 6.94 -29.25 -12.20
C THR A 87 8.25 -29.91 -11.79
N LYS A 88 9.18 -29.14 -11.21
CA LYS A 88 10.45 -29.68 -10.68
C LYS A 88 10.23 -30.80 -9.67
N MET A 89 9.22 -30.69 -8.80
CA MET A 89 8.94 -31.75 -7.83
C MET A 89 8.47 -33.04 -8.50
N LYS A 90 7.66 -32.95 -9.56
CA LYS A 90 7.24 -34.11 -10.35
C LYS A 90 8.40 -34.75 -11.10
N GLU A 91 9.28 -33.96 -11.69
CA GLU A 91 10.51 -34.46 -12.34
C GLU A 91 11.40 -35.21 -11.35
N ILE A 92 11.59 -34.65 -10.15
CA ILE A 92 12.35 -35.32 -9.08
C ILE A 92 11.66 -36.62 -8.66
N GLU A 93 10.35 -36.63 -8.50
CA GLU A 93 9.57 -37.83 -8.17
C GLU A 93 9.71 -38.92 -9.24
N SER A 94 9.82 -38.55 -10.52
CA SER A 94 9.99 -39.51 -11.62
C SER A 94 11.36 -40.18 -11.69
N ILE A 95 12.38 -39.59 -11.07
CA ILE A 95 13.77 -40.09 -11.10
C ILE A 95 14.09 -40.90 -9.83
N LEU A 96 13.44 -40.58 -8.71
CA LEU A 96 13.70 -41.19 -7.42
C LEU A 96 12.83 -42.41 -7.17
N THR A 97 13.37 -43.37 -6.44
CA THR A 97 12.54 -44.42 -5.82
C THR A 97 11.61 -43.82 -4.76
N PRO A 98 10.49 -44.49 -4.40
CA PRO A 98 9.57 -44.00 -3.37
C PRO A 98 10.26 -43.68 -2.03
N GLU A 99 11.18 -44.53 -1.58
CA GLU A 99 11.91 -44.32 -0.33
C GLU A 99 12.85 -43.10 -0.40
N GLN A 100 13.58 -42.95 -1.51
CA GLN A 100 14.44 -41.78 -1.74
C GLN A 100 13.62 -40.48 -1.79
N PHE A 101 12.43 -40.52 -2.38
CA PHE A 101 11.55 -39.36 -2.46
C PHE A 101 10.97 -38.95 -1.09
N ILE A 102 10.65 -39.91 -0.23
CA ILE A 102 10.26 -39.66 1.16
C ILE A 102 11.38 -38.93 1.90
N LYS A 103 12.61 -39.46 1.84
CA LYS A 103 13.80 -38.83 2.46
C LYS A 103 14.05 -37.42 1.90
N PHE A 104 13.87 -37.22 0.60
CA PHE A 104 13.99 -35.90 -0.03
C PHE A 104 12.96 -34.90 0.51
N LYS A 105 11.69 -35.31 0.68
CA LYS A 105 10.62 -34.46 1.26
C LYS A 105 10.95 -34.06 2.70
N GLU A 106 11.47 -34.99 3.50
CA GLU A 106 11.91 -34.73 4.88
C GLU A 106 13.04 -33.71 4.94
N MET A 107 14.09 -33.88 4.12
CA MET A 107 15.20 -32.93 4.02
C MET A 107 14.71 -31.51 3.65
N LYS A 108 13.76 -31.41 2.72
CA LYS A 108 13.16 -30.14 2.31
C LYS A 108 12.36 -29.48 3.44
N LYS A 109 11.60 -30.27 4.21
CA LYS A 109 10.86 -29.79 5.38
C LYS A 109 11.80 -29.27 6.46
N HIS A 110 12.82 -30.04 6.83
CA HIS A 110 13.82 -29.65 7.81
C HIS A 110 14.52 -28.34 7.43
N ARG A 111 14.90 -28.17 6.15
CA ARG A 111 15.45 -26.91 5.66
C ARG A 111 14.49 -25.73 5.85
N LYS A 112 13.19 -25.93 5.57
CA LYS A 112 12.17 -24.89 5.75
C LYS A 112 12.00 -24.51 7.21
N ASP A 113 12.02 -25.48 8.13
CA ASP A 113 11.82 -25.22 9.55
C ASP A 113 13.01 -24.47 10.16
N ARG A 114 14.25 -24.84 9.83
CA ARG A 114 15.44 -24.05 10.21
C ARG A 114 15.40 -22.61 9.71
N MET A 115 14.86 -22.37 8.51
CA MET A 115 14.70 -21.00 8.00
C MET A 115 13.64 -20.20 8.77
N LYS A 116 12.61 -20.85 9.30
CA LYS A 116 11.60 -20.19 10.14
C LYS A 116 12.15 -19.86 11.52
N GLU A 117 12.87 -20.80 12.12
CA GLU A 117 13.54 -20.63 13.42
C GLU A 117 14.50 -19.43 13.40
N LYS A 118 15.40 -19.38 12.41
CA LYS A 118 16.26 -18.21 12.20
C LYS A 118 15.52 -16.89 11.99
N ARG A 119 14.25 -16.92 11.59
CA ARG A 119 13.43 -15.72 11.37
C ARG A 119 12.63 -15.34 12.62
N SER A 120 12.39 -16.26 13.55
CA SER A 120 11.75 -15.96 14.83
C SER A 120 12.72 -15.36 15.86
N ASP A 121 14.02 -15.57 15.66
CA ASP A 121 15.07 -15.07 16.56
C ASP A 121 15.44 -13.58 16.35
N TYR A 122 14.81 -12.91 15.36
CA TYR A 122 14.94 -11.47 15.07
C TYR A 122 13.60 -10.76 15.23
#